data_AF-T1BLN5-F1
#
_entry.id   AF-T1BLN5-F1
#
_cell.length_a   1.000
_cell.length_b   1.000
_cell.length_c   1.000
_cell.angle_alpha   90.00
_cell.angle_beta   90.00
_cell.angle_gamma   90.00
#
_symmetry.space_group_name_H-M   'P 1'
#
loop_
_entity.id
_entity.type
_entity.pdbx_description
1 polymer ?
#
loop_
_entity_poly.entity_id
_entity_poly.type
_entity_poly.pdbx_seq_one_letter_code
_entity_poly.pdbx_strand_id
1 'polypeptide(L)'
;MAAPPVRFDSSAVMPDQVPYATPALRLFARELGVDLTQVKGSGRGGRIVREDVQAFVKQALSAGSGARAAVGNGLNLLPWPEIDFAKFGAVEAQPLGKIKRATGANLARNWALIPHVTQHD
;
A
#
# COMPACT_ATOMS: atom_id res chain seq x y z
N MET A 1 3.66 8.52 0.65
CA MET A 1 2.83 7.90 -0.40
C MET A 1 3.59 6.67 -0.90
N ALA A 2 3.23 5.47 -0.43
CA ALA A 2 3.86 4.25 -0.91
C ALA A 2 3.28 3.94 -2.30
N ALA A 3 4.05 4.20 -3.34
CA ALA A 3 3.66 3.88 -4.70
C ALA A 3 3.42 2.37 -4.82
N PRO A 4 2.41 1.91 -5.59
CA PRO A 4 2.26 0.51 -5.91
C PRO A 4 3.57 -0.02 -6.53
N PRO A 5 3.97 -1.28 -6.25
CA PRO A 5 5.23 -1.84 -6.75
C PRO A 5 5.28 -1.91 -8.28
N VAL A 6 4.13 -1.72 -8.95
CA VAL A 6 4.00 -1.58 -10.39
C VAL A 6 3.27 -0.27 -10.66
N ARG A 7 3.97 0.70 -11.26
CA ARG A 7 3.36 1.94 -11.75
C ARG A 7 2.88 1.72 -13.18
N PHE A 8 1.66 2.17 -13.46
CA PHE A 8 1.01 2.09 -14.78
C PHE A 8 0.89 3.49 -15.40
N ASP A 9 1.99 4.23 -15.45
CA ASP A 9 2.06 5.55 -16.05
C ASP A 9 2.92 5.56 -17.32
N SER A 10 2.77 6.59 -18.15
CA SER A 10 3.47 6.71 -19.43
C SER A 10 5.00 6.72 -19.29
N SER A 11 5.51 7.11 -18.12
CA SER A 11 6.93 7.09 -17.79
C SER A 11 7.52 5.68 -17.76
N ALA A 12 6.71 4.65 -17.48
CA ALA A 12 7.15 3.25 -17.37
C ALA A 12 7.59 2.64 -18.71
N VAL A 13 7.25 3.26 -19.84
CA VAL A 13 7.56 2.79 -21.20
C VAL A 13 8.67 3.64 -21.86
N MET A 14 9.08 4.74 -21.21
CA MET A 14 10.10 5.63 -21.77
C MET A 14 11.49 4.98 -21.66
N PRO A 15 12.27 4.86 -22.74
CA PRO A 15 13.50 4.07 -22.77
C PRO A 15 14.55 4.55 -21.76
N ASP A 16 14.55 5.85 -21.43
CA ASP A 16 15.49 6.47 -20.49
C ASP A 16 15.14 6.22 -19.01
N GLN A 17 13.90 5.81 -18.72
CA GLN A 17 13.40 5.56 -17.36
C GLN A 17 13.21 4.08 -17.04
N VAL A 18 13.45 3.19 -18.01
CA VAL A 18 13.33 1.74 -17.83
C VAL A 18 14.57 1.21 -17.10
N PRO A 19 14.42 0.57 -15.91
CA PRO A 19 15.56 0.03 -15.17
C PRO A 19 16.32 -1.02 -15.99
N TYR A 20 17.64 -0.88 -16.07
CA TYR A 20 18.48 -1.81 -16.82
C TYR A 20 18.66 -3.12 -16.04
N ALA A 21 17.73 -4.05 -16.21
CA ALA A 21 17.67 -5.34 -15.53
C ALA A 21 17.27 -6.46 -16.49
N THR A 22 17.82 -7.66 -16.28
CA THR A 22 17.45 -8.85 -17.08
C THR A 22 16.02 -9.33 -16.76
N PRO A 23 15.35 -10.05 -17.68
CA PRO A 23 13.98 -10.54 -17.45
C PRO A 23 13.82 -11.39 -16.19
N ALA A 24 14.80 -12.25 -15.90
CA ALA A 24 14.81 -13.08 -14.70
C ALA A 24 14.85 -12.25 -13.41
N LEU A 25 15.60 -11.14 -13.42
CA LEU A 25 15.67 -10.21 -12.29
C LEU A 25 14.37 -9.43 -12.09
N ARG A 26 13.68 -9.08 -13.18
CA ARG A 26 12.35 -8.44 -13.12
C ARG A 26 11.30 -9.36 -12.49
N LEU A 27 11.34 -10.66 -12.82
CA LEU A 27 10.46 -11.63 -12.17
C LEU A 27 10.76 -11.74 -10.67
N PHE A 28 12.04 -11.90 -10.32
CA PHE A 28 12.50 -12.01 -8.94
C PHE A 28 12.11 -10.79 -8.08
N ALA A 29 12.25 -9.57 -8.62
CA ALA A 29 11.84 -8.35 -7.92
C ALA A 29 10.32 -8.29 -7.69
N ARG A 30 9.50 -8.76 -8.64
CA ARG A 30 8.04 -8.81 -8.50
C ARG A 30 7.60 -9.81 -7.44
N GLU A 31 8.26 -10.96 -7.35
CA GLU A 31 7.99 -11.98 -6.31
C GLU A 31 8.27 -11.43 -4.90
N LEU A 32 9.28 -10.58 -4.76
CA LEU A 32 9.65 -9.93 -3.50
C LEU A 32 8.93 -8.59 -3.25
N GLY A 33 8.11 -8.12 -4.19
CA GLY A 33 7.44 -6.81 -4.10
C GLY A 33 8.38 -5.61 -4.18
N VAL A 34 9.55 -5.76 -4.79
CA VAL A 34 10.57 -4.71 -4.93
C VAL A 34 10.40 -3.95 -6.24
N ASP A 35 10.36 -2.62 -6.14
CA ASP A 35 10.36 -1.73 -7.29
C ASP A 35 11.80 -1.47 -7.78
N LEU A 36 12.12 -1.95 -8.98
CA LEU A 36 13.44 -1.83 -9.59
C LEU A 36 13.85 -0.39 -9.90
N THR A 37 12.91 0.57 -9.95
CA THR A 37 13.25 2.00 -10.13
C THR A 37 13.93 2.59 -8.90
N GLN A 38 13.77 1.95 -7.73
CA GLN A 38 14.35 2.38 -6.46
C GLN A 38 15.66 1.65 -6.14
N VAL A 39 16.03 0.65 -6.95
CA VAL A 39 17.24 -0.15 -6.76
C VAL A 39 18.37 0.43 -7.62
N LYS A 40 19.46 0.82 -6.97
CA LYS A 40 20.67 1.28 -7.66
C LYS A 40 21.45 0.06 -8.19
N GLY A 41 21.62 -0.02 -9.50
CA GLY A 41 22.40 -1.09 -10.15
C GLY A 41 23.91 -0.89 -10.01
N SER A 42 24.62 -1.94 -9.59
CA SER A 42 26.08 -1.95 -9.42
C SER A 42 26.83 -2.59 -10.61
N GLY A 43 26.11 -3.24 -11.52
CA GLY A 43 26.68 -3.92 -12.68
C GLY A 43 27.18 -2.98 -13.78
N ARG A 44 27.89 -3.55 -14.76
CA ARG A 44 28.45 -2.80 -15.90
C ARG A 44 27.37 -2.03 -16.67
N GLY A 45 27.53 -0.72 -16.79
CA GLY A 45 26.55 0.18 -17.41
C GLY A 45 25.33 0.48 -16.52
N GLY A 46 25.46 0.37 -15.19
CA GLY A 46 24.35 0.61 -14.26
C GLY A 46 23.32 -0.54 -14.22
N ARG A 47 23.73 -1.75 -14.65
CA ARG A 47 22.85 -2.91 -14.66
C ARG A 47 22.54 -3.36 -13.23
N ILE A 48 21.28 -3.65 -12.95
CA ILE A 48 20.86 -4.22 -11.66
C ILE A 48 21.22 -5.70 -11.63
N VAL A 49 21.99 -6.10 -10.62
CA VAL A 49 22.32 -7.51 -10.33
C VAL A 49 21.51 -8.04 -9.15
N ARG A 50 21.56 -9.36 -8.92
CA ARG A 50 20.74 -10.02 -7.89
C ARG A 50 21.09 -9.50 -6.49
N GLU A 51 22.36 -9.23 -6.27
CA GLU A 51 22.95 -8.75 -5.02
C GLU A 51 22.36 -7.38 -4.65
N ASP A 52 22.13 -6.51 -5.63
CA ASP A 52 21.55 -5.17 -5.42
C ASP A 52 20.12 -5.27 -4.88
N VAL A 53 19.31 -6.18 -5.43
CA VAL A 53 17.92 -6.42 -4.99
C VAL A 53 17.91 -7.01 -3.58
N GLN A 54 18.79 -7.96 -3.28
CA GLN A 54 18.90 -8.56 -1.95
C GLN A 54 19.35 -7.53 -0.90
N ALA A 55 20.33 -6.68 -1.24
CA ALA A 55 20.79 -5.60 -0.38
C ALA A 55 19.66 -4.60 -0.10
N PHE A 56 18.89 -4.24 -1.12
CA PHE A 56 17.73 -3.35 -0.98
C PHE A 56 16.68 -3.93 -0.02
N VAL A 57 16.31 -5.21 -0.16
CA VAL A 57 15.36 -5.87 0.74
C VAL A 57 15.88 -5.91 2.17
N LYS A 58 17.17 -6.26 2.35
CA LYS A 58 17.81 -6.29 3.67
C LYS A 58 17.81 -4.92 4.33
N GLN A 59 18.06 -3.86 3.56
CA GLN A 59 18.01 -2.49 4.03
C GLN A 59 16.58 -2.07 4.37
N ALA A 60 15.58 -2.39 3.53
CA ALA A 60 14.18 -2.08 3.79
C ALA A 60 13.64 -2.78 5.06
N LEU A 61 14.05 -4.03 5.31
CA LEU A 61 13.69 -4.77 6.51
C LEU A 61 14.38 -4.22 7.77
N SER A 62 15.64 -3.79 7.65
CA SER A 62 16.42 -3.22 8.77
C SER A 62 16.03 -1.77 9.08
N ALA A 63 15.57 -1.02 8.08
CA ALA A 63 15.22 0.40 8.19
C ALA A 63 13.80 0.65 8.74
N GLY A 64 13.07 -0.39 9.17
CA GLY A 64 11.88 -0.28 10.02
C GLY A 64 10.88 0.80 9.60
N SER A 65 9.96 0.46 8.68
CA SER A 65 8.60 1.04 8.61
C SER A 65 8.48 2.56 8.87
N GLY A 66 9.17 3.37 8.05
CA GLY A 66 8.97 4.83 8.00
C GLY A 66 7.82 5.30 7.10
N ALA A 67 7.19 4.40 6.35
CA ALA A 67 5.97 4.71 5.62
C ALA A 67 4.78 4.21 6.42
N ARG A 68 4.06 5.12 7.07
CA ARG A 68 2.65 4.93 7.39
C ARG A 68 1.98 4.45 6.10
N ALA A 69 1.78 3.13 5.99
CA ALA A 69 0.81 2.60 5.08
C ALA A 69 -0.48 3.31 5.44
N ALA A 70 -1.02 4.09 4.51
CA ALA A 70 -2.38 4.57 4.61
C ALA A 70 -3.23 3.33 4.85
N VAL A 71 -3.72 3.18 6.08
CA VAL A 71 -4.80 2.24 6.38
C VAL A 71 -6.03 2.83 5.70
N GLY A 72 -6.18 2.51 4.42
CA GLY A 72 -7.25 2.97 3.57
C GLY A 72 -7.33 2.03 2.37
N ASN A 73 -8.44 1.34 2.24
CA ASN A 73 -8.69 0.31 1.22
C ASN A 73 -8.76 0.88 -0.22
N GLY A 74 -7.71 1.52 -0.74
CA GLY A 74 -7.65 2.00 -2.12
C GLY A 74 -8.64 3.12 -2.48
N LEU A 75 -9.49 3.55 -1.54
CA LEU A 75 -10.39 4.67 -1.71
C LEU A 75 -9.72 5.91 -1.11
N ASN A 76 -9.22 6.80 -1.96
CA ASN A 76 -8.71 8.12 -1.57
C ASN A 76 -9.89 9.03 -1.17
N LEU A 77 -10.56 8.68 -0.08
CA LEU A 77 -11.67 9.45 0.47
C LEU A 77 -11.10 10.61 1.28
N LEU A 78 -11.68 11.81 1.11
CA LEU A 78 -11.40 12.92 2.00
C LEU A 78 -11.66 12.47 3.46
N PRO A 79 -10.82 12.90 4.42
CA PRO A 79 -11.03 12.58 5.82
C PRO A 79 -12.44 13.01 6.23
N TRP A 80 -13.16 12.09 6.87
CA TRP A 80 -14.51 12.35 7.33
C TRP A 80 -14.50 13.57 8.27
N PRO A 81 -15.48 14.49 8.15
CA PRO A 81 -15.54 15.64 9.04
C PRO A 81 -15.66 15.15 10.47
N GLU A 82 -14.70 15.54 11.31
CA GLU A 82 -14.70 15.20 12.73
C GLU A 82 -15.76 16.08 13.41
N ILE A 83 -16.93 15.50 13.68
CA ILE A 83 -18.01 16.19 14.35
C ILE A 83 -17.64 16.25 15.83
N ASP A 84 -17.37 17.45 16.33
CA ASP A 84 -17.27 17.65 17.77
C ASP A 84 -18.65 17.44 18.41
N PHE A 85 -18.78 16.37 19.19
CA PHE A 85 -19.99 16.03 19.92
C PHE A 85 -20.11 16.79 21.26
N ALA A 86 -19.03 17.41 21.74
CA ALA A 86 -19.04 18.20 22.98
C ALA A 86 -19.90 19.47 22.87
N LYS A 87 -20.16 19.95 21.64
CA LYS A 87 -21.08 21.06 21.39
C LYS A 87 -22.53 20.78 21.79
N PHE A 88 -22.89 19.51 22.00
CA PHE A 88 -24.25 19.08 22.36
C PHE A 88 -24.39 18.65 23.84
N GLY A 89 -23.32 18.73 24.63
CA GLY A 89 -23.35 18.39 26.07
C GLY A 89 -22.21 17.47 26.50
N ALA A 90 -22.29 16.99 27.75
CA ALA A 90 -21.30 16.06 28.29
C ALA A 90 -21.35 14.73 27.54
N VAL A 91 -20.21 14.32 26.99
CA VAL A 91 -20.04 13.07 26.25
C VAL A 91 -19.22 12.07 27.06
N GLU A 92 -19.64 10.81 27.07
CA GLU A 92 -18.92 9.71 27.70
C GLU A 92 -18.44 8.72 26.64
N ALA A 93 -17.13 8.44 26.63
CA ALA A 93 -16.56 7.46 25.73
C ALA A 93 -16.71 6.04 26.31
N GLN A 94 -17.63 5.26 25.76
CA GLN A 94 -17.81 3.86 26.15
C GLN A 94 -16.93 2.92 25.31
N PRO A 95 -16.08 2.09 25.93
CA PRO A 95 -15.23 1.17 25.20
C PRO A 95 -16.06 0.05 24.54
N LEU A 96 -15.79 -0.21 23.25
CA LEU A 96 -16.42 -1.32 22.54
C LEU A 96 -15.90 -2.68 23.05
N GLY A 97 -16.83 -3.58 23.34
CA GLY A 97 -16.54 -4.98 23.66
C GLY A 97 -15.84 -5.72 22.51
N LYS A 98 -15.12 -6.79 22.85
CA LYS A 98 -14.29 -7.55 21.90
C LYS A 98 -15.07 -8.09 20.69
N ILE A 99 -16.27 -8.64 20.91
CA ILE A 99 -17.14 -9.13 19.83
C ILE A 99 -17.56 -7.98 18.91
N LYS A 100 -18.03 -6.86 19.46
CA LYS A 100 -18.43 -5.69 18.65
C LYS A 100 -17.28 -5.16 17.79
N ARG A 101 -16.07 -5.13 18.33
CA ARG A 101 -14.87 -4.72 17.60
C ARG A 101 -14.54 -5.66 16.43
N ALA A 102 -14.56 -6.98 16.68
CA ALA A 102 -14.27 -7.99 15.65
C ALA A 102 -15.35 -8.03 14.55
N THR A 103 -16.63 -8.02 14.95
CA THR A 103 -17.76 -8.00 14.02
C THR A 103 -17.79 -6.72 13.20
N GLY A 104 -17.53 -5.56 13.81
CA GLY A 104 -17.50 -4.28 13.10
C GLY A 104 -16.47 -4.24 11.97
N ALA A 105 -15.27 -4.77 12.20
CA ALA A 105 -14.23 -4.85 11.17
C ALA A 105 -14.60 -5.79 10.02
N ASN A 106 -15.31 -6.89 10.29
CA ASN A 106 -15.79 -7.81 9.26
C ASN A 106 -16.94 -7.22 8.44
N LEU A 107 -17.91 -6.60 9.13
CA LEU A 107 -19.07 -5.99 8.49
C LEU A 107 -18.68 -4.79 7.62
N ALA A 108 -17.78 -3.92 8.10
CA ALA A 108 -17.28 -2.79 7.33
C ALA A 108 -16.56 -3.24 6.04
N ARG A 109 -15.80 -4.34 6.10
CA ARG A 109 -15.15 -4.93 4.91
C ARG A 109 -16.17 -5.46 3.91
N ASN A 110 -17.19 -6.18 4.38
CA ASN A 110 -18.27 -6.67 3.53
C ASN A 110 -19.02 -5.50 2.87
N TRP A 111 -19.39 -4.48 3.66
CA TRP A 111 -20.09 -3.28 3.18
C TRP A 111 -19.32 -2.55 2.07
N ALA A 112 -18.00 -2.43 2.22
CA ALA A 112 -17.15 -1.70 1.27
C ALA A 112 -16.80 -2.50 0.00
N LEU A 113 -16.69 -3.83 0.08
CA LEU A 113 -16.16 -4.66 -1.00
C LEU A 113 -17.25 -5.34 -1.86
N ILE A 114 -18.41 -5.64 -1.28
CA ILE A 114 -19.46 -6.40 -1.97
C ILE A 114 -20.53 -5.42 -2.49
N PRO A 115 -20.90 -5.49 -3.79
CA PRO A 115 -22.02 -4.71 -4.31
C PRO A 115 -23.33 -5.12 -3.63
N HIS A 116 -23.98 -4.19 -2.93
CA HIS A 116 -25.29 -4.43 -2.32
C HIS A 116 -26.37 -4.21 -3.38
N VAL A 117 -27.22 -5.22 -3.58
CA VAL A 117 -28.40 -5.13 -4.45
C VAL A 117 -29.62 -5.44 -3.59
N THR A 118 -30.58 -4.52 -3.57
CA THR A 118 -31.86 -4.70 -2.90
C THR A 118 -32.97 -4.71 -3.95
N GLN A 119 -33.72 -5.81 -4.06
CA GLN A 119 -34.92 -5.90 -4.91
C GLN A 119 -36.15 -5.83 -4.02
N HIS A 120 -37.06 -4.91 -4.34
CA HIS A 120 -38.36 -4.76 -3.70
C HIS A 120 -39.41 -4.79 -4.79
N ASP A 121 -40.17 -5.88 -4.86
CA ASP A 121 -41.36 -6.05 -5.71
C ASP A 121 -42.60 -5.89 -4.82
#